data_AF-A0ABD0QWK5-F1
#
_entry.id   AF-A0ABD0QWK5-F1
#
_cell.length_a   1.000
_cell.length_b   1.000
_cell.length_c   1.000
_cell.angle_alpha   90.00
_cell.angle_beta   90.00
_cell.angle_gamma   90.00
#
_symmetry.space_group_name_H-M   'P 1'
#
loop_
_entity.id
_entity.type
_entity.pdbx_description
1 polymer ?
#
loop_
_entity_poly.entity_id
_entity_poly.type
_entity_poly.pdbx_seq_one_letter_code
_entity_poly.pdbx_strand_id
1 'polypeptide(L)' 'KLILITENLMWPEALRYCRQNHVDLVSVHSEEIQHEVMNVVKQVSTAAVWLGLRYSRILGIWYW' A
#
# COMPACT_ATOMS: atom_id res chain seq x y z
N LYS A 1 12.00 -3.86 4.09
CA LYS A 1 12.32 -3.60 2.67
C LYS A 1 11.02 -3.61 1.87
N LEU A 2 10.59 -2.43 1.46
CA LEU A 2 9.44 -2.23 0.59
C LEU A 2 9.80 -2.44 -0.90
N ILE A 3 8.82 -2.89 -1.68
CA ILE A 3 8.91 -3.04 -3.12
C ILE A 3 7.76 -2.28 -3.77
N LEU A 4 8.02 -1.65 -4.92
CA LEU A 4 6.99 -1.03 -5.74
C LEU A 4 6.47 -2.03 -6.77
N ILE A 5 5.15 -2.21 -6.82
CA ILE A 5 4.49 -3.00 -7.85
C ILE A 5 3.91 -2.05 -8.90
N THR A 6 4.30 -2.21 -10.16
CA THR A 6 3.91 -1.33 -11.27
C THR A 6 2.71 -1.83 -12.08
N GLU A 7 2.05 -2.88 -11.61
CA GLU A 7 0.83 -3.42 -12.22
C GLU A 7 -0.34 -2.44 -12.06
N ASN A 8 -1.08 -2.19 -13.14
CA ASN A 8 -2.25 -1.30 -13.11
C ASN A 8 -3.48 -2.05 -12.58
N LEU A 9 -3.62 -2.08 -11.26
CA LEU A 9 -4.66 -2.82 -10.55
C LEU A 9 -5.57 -1.88 -9.74
N MET A 10 -6.84 -2.27 -9.61
CA MET A 10 -7.71 -1.65 -8.61
C MET A 10 -7.22 -2.03 -7.19
N TRP A 11 -7.50 -1.18 -6.20
CA TRP A 11 -7.08 -1.42 -4.82
C TRP A 11 -7.36 -2.84 -4.28
N PRO A 12 -8.57 -3.44 -4.42
CA PRO A 12 -8.82 -4.79 -3.92
C PRO A 12 -8.02 -5.87 -4.68
N GLU A 13 -7.71 -5.64 -5.96
CA GLU A 13 -6.89 -6.54 -6.76
C GLU A 13 -5.43 -6.44 -6.36
N ALA A 14 -4.92 -5.24 -6.10
CA ALA A 14 -3.57 -5.00 -5.58
C ALA A 14 -3.38 -5.66 -4.21
N LEU A 15 -4.36 -5.54 -3.30
CA LEU A 15 -4.35 -6.23 -2.01
C LEU A 15 -4.24 -7.75 -2.19
N ARG A 16 -5.10 -8.33 -3.04
CA ARG A 16 -5.08 -9.77 -3.33
C ARG A 16 -3.75 -10.20 -3.94
N TYR A 17 -3.25 -9.44 -4.92
CA TYR A 17 -1.99 -9.73 -5.61
C TYR A 17 -0.81 -9.74 -4.63
N CYS A 18 -0.69 -8.73 -3.77
CA CYS A 18 0.37 -8.66 -2.77
C CYS A 18 0.32 -9.82 -1.77
N ARG A 19 -0.87 -10.24 -1.32
CA ARG A 19 -1.00 -11.39 -0.41
C ARG A 19 -0.70 -12.74 -1.05
N GLN A 20 -0.89 -12.85 -2.37
CA GLN A 20 -0.65 -14.09 -3.12
C GLN A 20 0.80 -14.25 -3.58
N ASN A 21 1.45 -13.14 -3.95
CA ASN A 21 2.78 -13.17 -4.56
C ASN A 21 3.88 -12.59 -3.64
N HIS A 22 3.49 -11.87 -2.59
CA HIS A 22 4.37 -11.15 -1.66
C HIS A 22 3.86 -11.31 -0.22
N VAL A 23 3.90 -10.24 0.59
CA VAL A 23 3.43 -10.23 1.99
C VAL A 23 2.03 -9.60 2.09
N ASP A 24 1.93 -8.27 1.96
CA ASP A 24 0.68 -7.52 1.95
C ASP A 24 0.92 -6.10 1.39
N LEU A 25 -0.12 -5.28 1.23
CA LEU A 25 0.03 -3.84 1.06
C LEU A 25 0.59 -3.20 2.33
N VAL A 26 1.47 -2.21 2.18
CA VAL A 26 2.19 -1.61 3.30
C VAL A 26 1.24 -0.84 4.24
N SER A 27 1.43 -1.07 5.54
CA SER A 27 0.84 -0.29 6.63
C SER A 27 1.84 0.71 7.19
N VAL A 28 1.45 1.99 7.29
CA VAL A 28 2.34 3.04 7.81
C VAL A 28 1.98 3.34 9.27
N HIS A 29 2.77 2.79 10.19
CA HIS A 29 2.56 2.92 11.64
C HIS A 29 3.73 3.57 12.39
N SER A 30 4.73 4.08 11.67
CA SER A 30 5.87 4.82 12.22
C SER A 30 6.44 5.80 11.20
N GLU A 31 7.18 6.81 11.68
CA GLU A 31 7.90 7.75 10.82
C GLU A 31 8.97 7.03 9.97
N GLU A 32 9.60 6.00 10.52
CA GLU A 32 10.57 5.17 9.79
C GLU A 32 9.95 4.54 8.54
N ILE A 33 8.77 3.91 8.68
CA ILE A 33 8.06 3.33 7.52
C ILE A 33 7.60 4.44 6.57
N GLN A 34 7.15 5.57 7.09
CA GLN A 34 6.78 6.73 6.26
C GLN A 34 7.95 7.18 5.38
N HIS A 35 9.17 7.25 5.94
CA HIS A 35 10.38 7.57 5.18
C HIS A 35 10.75 6.49 4.16
N GLU A 36 10.63 5.20 4.49
CA GLU A 36 10.88 4.11 3.55
C GLU A 36 9.90 4.15 2.37
N VAL A 37 8.60 4.36 2.63
CA VAL A 37 7.57 4.54 1.60
C VAL A 37 7.93 5.72 0.70
N MET A 38 8.24 6.89 1.28
CA MET A 38 8.63 8.08 0.51
C MET A 38 9.83 7.82 -0.39
N ASN A 39 10.83 7.07 0.08
CA ASN A 39 12.01 6.75 -0.71
C ASN A 39 11.71 5.82 -1.89
N VAL A 40 10.80 4.86 -1.71
CA VAL A 40 10.35 3.97 -2.79
C VAL A 40 9.52 4.74 -3.82
N VAL A 41 8.62 5.62 -3.38
CA VAL A 41 7.69 6.32 -4.30
C VAL A 41 8.29 7.55 -5.00
N LYS A 42 9.43 8.06 -4.55
CA LYS A 42 10.14 9.18 -5.22
C LYS A 42 10.45 8.93 -6.70
N GLN A 43 10.53 7.66 -7.11
CA GLN A 43 10.90 7.27 -8.46
C GLN A 43 9.71 6.91 -9.34
N VAL A 44 8.46 7.00 -8.84
CA VAL A 44 7.28 6.63 -9.64
C VAL A 44 6.84 7.79 -10.52
N SER A 45 6.47 7.47 -11.76
CA SER A 45 5.88 8.40 -12.72
C SER A 45 4.35 8.53 -12.59
N THR A 46 3.73 7.74 -11.72
CA THR A 46 2.27 7.74 -11.52
C THR A 46 1.84 8.80 -10.52
N ALA A 47 0.59 9.26 -10.63
CA ALA A 47 0.05 10.28 -9.73
C ALA A 47 -0.15 9.77 -8.29
N ALA A 48 -0.37 8.46 -8.10
CA ALA A 48 -0.59 7.83 -6.80
C ALA A 48 -0.22 6.34 -6.83
N VAL A 49 -0.09 5.75 -5.65
CA VAL A 49 0.12 4.31 -5.42
C VAL A 49 -0.80 3.81 -4.32
N TRP A 50 -1.12 2.51 -4.33
CA TRP A 50 -1.95 1.90 -3.30
C TRP A 50 -1.17 1.53 -2.03
N LEU A 51 -1.84 1.72 -0.89
CA LEU A 51 -1.38 1.40 0.47
C LEU A 51 -2.45 0.52 1.15
N GLY A 52 -2.14 -0.11 2.30
CA GLY A 52 -3.06 -1.03 2.98
C GLY A 52 -4.29 -0.40 3.64
N LEU A 53 -4.33 0.93 3.76
CA LEU A 53 -5.37 1.66 4.49
C LEU A 53 -6.74 1.48 3.84
N ARG A 54 -7.73 1.01 4.61
CA ARG A 54 -9.10 0.78 4.13
C ARG A 54 -10.15 1.15 5.17
N TYR A 55 -11.34 1.49 4.69
CA TYR A 55 -12.48 1.84 5.53
C TYR A 55 -13.38 0.63 5.79
N SER A 56 -13.64 0.30 7.05
CA SER A 56 -14.66 -0.67 7.43
C SER A 56 -15.99 0.04 7.62
N ARG A 57 -16.97 -0.24 6.76
CA ARG A 57 -18.34 0.26 6.93
C ARG A 57 -19.03 -0.30 8.17
N ILE A 58 -18.68 -1.52 8.58
CA ILE A 58 -19.26 -2.18 9.76
C ILE A 58 -18.75 -1.52 11.04
N LEU A 59 -17.44 -1.26 11.11
CA LEU A 59 -16.81 -0.70 12.30
C LEU A 59 -16.79 0.84 12.29
N GLY A 60 -17.08 1.48 11.16
CA GLY A 60 -17.07 2.93 11.01
C GLY A 60 -15.67 3.56 11.04
N ILE A 61 -14.60 2.77 10.90
CA ILE A 61 -13.21 3.22 11.07
C ILE A 61 -12.34 2.91 9.86
N TRP A 62 -11.28 3.71 9.71
CA TRP A 62 -10.12 3.36 8.89
C TRP A 62 -9.19 2.44 9.67
N TYR A 63 -8.66 1.44 8.98
CA TYR A 63 -7.72 0.49 9.54
C TYR A 63 -6.79 -0.02 8.45
N TRP A 64 -5.63 -0.50 8.88
CA TRP A 64 -4.64 -1.15 8.01
C TRP A 64 -4.97 -2.63 7.80
#